data_AF-A0A3R9PEA3-F1
#
_entry.id   AF-A0A3R9PEA3-F1
#
_cell.length_a   1.000
_cell.length_b   1.000
_cell.length_c   1.000
_cell.angle_alpha   90.00
_cell.angle_beta   90.00
_cell.angle_gamma   90.00
#
_symmetry.space_group_name_H-M   'P 1'
#
loop_
_entity.id
_entity.type
_entity.pdbx_description
1 polymer ?
#
loop_
_entity_poly.entity_id
_entity_poly.type
_entity_poly.pdbx_seq_one_letter_code
_entity_poly.pdbx_strand_id
1 'polypeptide(L)'
;MMDSPKNMTCSRCGSPNVIFIRRYSGELLCENCLRDSLLSRMRRTVSKYGLLSREDSILFLRTKLPYAGILFDLFMEMESKFPVKISSIDLDFKSRDEIVDLLREASRNLIYSREKVVLPLILDDAVSLLLRSIFTGSPDFLIISGRLYFLLNELSNFVAPFIEIPVEELSVLCGGSGYEVRDPYMRMVEELEEESPGIRFNILRFMERADFLRAMGLGNRK
;
A
#
# COMPACT_ATOMS: atom_id res chain seq x y z
N MET A 1 -32.09 -1.67 32.55
CA MET A 1 -30.68 -1.99 32.90
C MET A 1 -29.99 -2.34 31.59
N MET A 2 -29.26 -1.40 31.01
CA MET A 2 -28.42 -1.65 29.84
C MET A 2 -27.09 -2.21 30.36
N ASP A 3 -26.69 -3.37 29.85
CA ASP A 3 -25.41 -4.00 30.16
C ASP A 3 -24.27 -3.00 29.97
N SER A 4 -23.43 -2.89 30.99
CA SER A 4 -22.13 -2.25 30.94
C SER A 4 -21.28 -2.81 29.78
N PRO A 5 -20.53 -1.99 29.03
CA PRO A 5 -19.74 -2.47 27.90
C PRO A 5 -18.73 -3.53 28.37
N LYS A 6 -18.80 -4.74 27.79
CA LYS A 6 -17.75 -5.76 27.93
C LYS A 6 -16.42 -5.10 27.57
N ASN A 7 -15.46 -5.14 28.49
CA ASN A 7 -14.08 -4.66 28.32
C ASN A 7 -13.54 -5.06 26.93
N MET A 8 -13.53 -4.12 25.99
CA MET A 8 -12.96 -4.33 24.66
C MET A 8 -11.45 -4.45 24.83
N THR A 9 -10.95 -5.67 24.68
CA THR A 9 -9.51 -5.97 24.76
C THR A 9 -9.00 -6.34 23.38
N CYS A 10 -7.71 -6.11 23.16
CA CYS A 10 -7.05 -6.47 21.93
C CYS A 10 -7.18 -7.98 21.71
N SER A 11 -7.70 -8.36 20.55
CA SER A 11 -7.93 -9.76 20.16
C SER A 11 -6.64 -10.58 20.07
N ARG A 12 -5.47 -9.94 20.04
CA ARG A 12 -4.16 -10.60 19.93
C ARG A 12 -3.42 -10.76 21.26
N CYS A 13 -3.35 -9.70 22.06
CA CYS A 13 -2.55 -9.68 23.29
C CYS A 13 -3.36 -9.45 24.57
N GLY A 14 -4.68 -9.23 24.48
CA GLY A 14 -5.55 -8.96 25.63
C GLY A 14 -5.41 -7.55 26.22
N SER A 15 -4.59 -6.66 25.63
CA SER A 15 -4.44 -5.28 26.09
C SER A 15 -5.78 -4.54 26.11
N PRO A 16 -6.11 -3.77 27.18
CA PRO A 16 -7.33 -2.97 27.22
C PRO A 16 -7.27 -1.72 26.32
N ASN A 17 -6.08 -1.35 25.82
CA ASN A 17 -5.87 -0.14 25.03
C ASN A 17 -6.12 -0.41 23.54
N VAL A 18 -7.34 -0.77 23.18
CA VAL A 18 -7.75 -0.94 21.77
C VAL A 18 -7.83 0.44 21.11
N ILE A 19 -7.17 0.59 19.96
CA ILE A 19 -7.20 1.82 19.16
C ILE A 19 -7.89 1.62 17.81
N PHE A 20 -8.04 0.38 17.35
CA PHE A 20 -8.51 0.10 16.01
C PHE A 20 -9.36 -1.17 15.94
N ILE A 21 -10.40 -1.14 15.10
CA ILE A 21 -11.27 -2.29 14.82
C ILE A 21 -11.19 -2.58 13.32
N ARG A 22 -10.67 -3.75 12.95
CA ARG A 22 -10.63 -4.19 11.55
C ARG A 22 -12.02 -4.64 11.10
N ARG A 23 -12.73 -3.82 10.34
CA ARG A 23 -14.09 -4.14 9.87
C ARG A 23 -14.19 -5.46 9.11
N TYR A 24 -13.22 -5.76 8.24
CA TYR A 24 -13.22 -6.96 7.40
C TYR A 24 -12.90 -8.28 8.14
N SER A 25 -12.41 -8.23 9.39
CA SER A 25 -12.05 -9.43 10.16
C SER A 25 -12.63 -9.47 11.58
N GLY A 26 -13.10 -8.34 12.09
CA GLY A 26 -13.56 -8.18 13.48
C GLY A 26 -12.43 -8.06 14.52
N GLU A 27 -11.16 -8.03 14.14
CA GLU A 27 -10.06 -7.90 15.10
C GLU A 27 -10.08 -6.53 15.81
N LEU A 28 -10.01 -6.54 17.14
CA LEU A 28 -9.72 -5.38 17.97
C LEU A 28 -8.22 -5.30 18.24
N LEU A 29 -7.57 -4.19 17.91
CA LEU A 29 -6.11 -4.08 17.97
C LEU A 29 -5.69 -2.90 18.83
N CYS A 30 -4.76 -3.16 19.75
CA CYS A 30 -3.93 -2.10 20.33
C CYS A 30 -2.87 -1.65 19.33
N GLU A 31 -2.22 -0.52 19.62
CA GLU A 31 -1.21 0.09 18.75
C GLU A 31 -0.09 -0.89 18.35
N ASN A 32 0.52 -1.57 19.33
CA ASN A 32 1.60 -2.53 19.08
C ASN A 32 1.16 -3.68 18.18
N CYS A 33 0.00 -4.28 18.47
CA CYS A 33 -0.51 -5.40 17.68
C CYS A 33 -0.93 -4.98 16.26
N LEU A 34 -1.41 -3.74 16.09
CA LEU A 34 -1.65 -3.18 14.76
C LEU A 34 -0.34 -3.02 14.00
N ARG A 35 0.66 -2.34 14.58
CA ARG A 35 1.98 -2.14 13.97
C ARG A 35 2.65 -3.47 13.60
N ASP A 36 2.69 -4.43 14.52
CA ASP A 36 3.25 -5.77 14.29
C ASP A 36 2.57 -6.49 13.13
N SER A 37 1.24 -6.35 13.03
CA SER A 37 0.47 -6.98 11.98
C SER A 37 0.69 -6.34 10.61
N LEU A 38 0.93 -5.02 10.55
CA LEU A 38 1.33 -4.30 9.34
C LEU A 38 2.72 -4.76 8.88
N LEU A 39 3.68 -4.81 9.79
CA LEU A 39 5.04 -5.28 9.51
C LEU A 39 5.05 -6.74 9.02
N SER A 40 4.27 -7.61 9.66
CA SER A 40 4.09 -9.00 9.22
C SER A 40 3.45 -9.09 7.84
N ARG A 41 2.49 -8.21 7.52
CA ARG A 41 1.90 -8.13 6.18
C ARG A 41 2.92 -7.69 5.13
N MET A 42 3.71 -6.65 5.39
CA MET A 42 4.78 -6.22 4.48
C MET A 42 5.80 -7.32 4.20
N ARG A 43 6.29 -8.01 5.23
CA ARG A 43 7.22 -9.15 5.07
C ARG A 43 6.63 -10.24 4.19
N ARG A 44 5.35 -10.56 4.37
CA ARG A 44 4.62 -11.53 3.54
C ARG A 44 4.49 -11.03 2.10
N THR A 45 4.14 -9.76 1.88
CA THR A 45 4.05 -9.14 0.55
C THR A 45 5.38 -9.21 -0.19
N VAL A 46 6.46 -8.75 0.43
CA VAL A 46 7.81 -8.78 -0.15
C VAL A 46 8.21 -10.21 -0.52
N SER A 47 7.99 -11.17 0.38
CA SER A 47 8.33 -12.57 0.16
C SER A 47 7.46 -13.21 -0.93
N LYS A 48 6.15 -12.94 -0.93
CA LYS A 48 5.18 -13.51 -1.87
C LYS A 48 5.48 -13.11 -3.31
N TYR A 49 5.88 -11.86 -3.54
CA TYR A 49 6.09 -11.32 -4.90
C TYR A 49 7.56 -11.15 -5.30
N GLY A 50 8.50 -11.52 -4.42
CA GLY A 50 9.94 -11.36 -4.65
C GLY A 50 10.31 -9.91 -4.94
N LEU A 51 9.84 -8.97 -4.11
CA LEU A 51 10.00 -7.54 -4.36
C LEU A 51 11.41 -7.04 -4.07
N LEU A 52 12.08 -7.58 -3.06
CA LEU A 52 13.38 -7.14 -2.58
C LEU A 52 14.29 -8.34 -2.36
N SER A 53 15.57 -8.18 -2.66
CA SER A 53 16.64 -9.13 -2.38
C SER A 53 17.73 -8.51 -1.51
N ARG A 54 18.55 -9.35 -0.87
CA ARG A 54 19.64 -8.88 0.02
C ARG A 54 20.77 -8.18 -0.74
N GLU A 55 20.86 -8.41 -2.04
CA GLU A 55 21.84 -7.84 -2.94
C GLU A 55 21.38 -6.50 -3.55
N ASP A 56 20.13 -6.09 -3.31
CA ASP A 56 19.60 -4.84 -3.84
C ASP A 56 20.24 -3.62 -3.13
N SER A 57 20.57 -2.60 -3.92
CA SER A 57 20.70 -1.23 -3.40
C SER A 57 19.33 -0.57 -3.51
N ILE A 58 18.81 -0.04 -2.42
CA ILE A 58 17.42 0.42 -2.32
C ILE A 58 17.40 1.95 -2.33
N LEU A 59 16.50 2.52 -3.13
CA LEU A 59 16.12 3.92 -3.10
C LEU A 59 14.67 4.06 -2.66
N PHE A 60 14.44 4.56 -1.45
CA PHE A 60 13.10 4.78 -0.91
C PHE A 60 12.56 6.16 -1.29
N LEU A 61 11.39 6.21 -1.94
CA LEU A 61 10.72 7.48 -2.20
C LEU A 61 9.95 7.93 -0.96
N ARG A 62 10.30 9.08 -0.40
CA ARG A 62 9.59 9.71 0.71
C ARG A 62 8.61 10.76 0.17
N THR A 63 7.44 10.83 0.79
CA THR A 63 6.39 11.81 0.48
C THR A 63 6.05 12.65 1.70
N LYS A 64 5.22 13.67 1.52
CA LYS A 64 4.69 14.51 2.61
C LYS A 64 3.27 14.12 3.03
N LEU A 65 2.84 12.91 2.68
CA LEU A 65 1.57 12.38 3.16
C LEU A 65 1.61 12.22 4.70
N PRO A 66 0.47 12.36 5.39
CA PRO A 66 0.40 12.28 6.86
C PRO A 66 1.02 11.00 7.45
N TYR A 67 0.87 9.88 6.73
CA TYR A 67 1.34 8.57 7.16
C TYR A 67 2.70 8.16 6.57
N ALA A 68 3.35 9.03 5.79
CA ALA A 68 4.61 8.71 5.13
C ALA A 68 5.71 8.31 6.13
N GLY A 69 5.74 8.94 7.31
CA GLY A 69 6.67 8.59 8.39
C GLY A 69 6.47 7.16 8.88
N ILE A 70 5.21 6.73 9.09
CA ILE A 70 4.90 5.36 9.53
C ILE A 70 5.33 4.33 8.49
N LEU A 71 5.08 4.60 7.19
CA LEU A 71 5.54 3.72 6.12
C LEU A 71 7.05 3.59 6.09
N PHE A 72 7.77 4.70 6.21
CA PHE A 72 9.23 4.70 6.28
C PHE A 72 9.74 3.92 7.49
N ASP A 73 9.16 4.15 8.68
CA ASP A 73 9.56 3.44 9.90
C ASP A 73 9.31 1.93 9.79
N LEU A 74 8.15 1.52 9.28
CA LEU A 74 7.84 0.11 9.04
C LEU A 74 8.82 -0.53 8.05
N PHE A 75 9.21 0.22 7.01
CA PHE A 75 10.18 -0.24 6.03
C PHE A 75 11.58 -0.40 6.62
N MET A 76 12.05 0.62 7.34
CA MET A 76 13.35 0.56 8.03
C MET A 76 13.39 -0.55 9.07
N GLU A 77 12.31 -0.75 9.83
CA GLU A 77 12.18 -1.84 10.79
C GLU A 77 12.19 -3.22 10.11
N MET A 78 11.51 -3.37 8.98
CA MET A 78 11.52 -4.59 8.18
C MET A 78 12.94 -4.93 7.69
N GLU A 79 13.64 -3.93 7.16
CA GLU A 79 14.97 -4.08 6.57
C GLU A 79 16.12 -4.10 7.58
N SER A 80 15.90 -3.64 8.82
CA SER A 80 16.92 -3.53 9.89
C SER A 80 17.70 -4.83 10.18
N LYS A 81 17.16 -5.98 9.78
CA LYS A 81 17.76 -7.31 9.97
C LYS A 81 18.68 -7.73 8.82
N PHE A 82 18.82 -6.90 7.79
CA PHE A 82 19.59 -7.21 6.59
C PHE A 82 20.66 -6.14 6.34
N PRO A 83 21.85 -6.52 5.86
CA PRO A 83 22.93 -5.58 5.54
C PRO A 83 22.69 -4.92 4.16
N VAL A 84 21.51 -4.31 3.96
CA VAL A 84 21.13 -3.65 2.71
C VAL A 84 21.47 -2.16 2.73
N LYS A 85 21.90 -1.62 1.58
CA LYS A 85 22.12 -0.18 1.43
C LYS A 85 20.80 0.49 1.07
N ILE A 86 20.33 1.37 1.95
CA ILE A 86 19.09 2.14 1.75
C ILE A 86 19.44 3.62 1.65
N SER A 87 19.10 4.23 0.52
CA SER A 87 19.06 5.68 0.31
C SER A 87 17.60 6.14 0.25
N SER A 88 17.35 7.43 0.44
CA SER A 88 16.00 7.99 0.30
C SER A 88 16.01 9.33 -0.41
N ILE A 89 14.95 9.62 -1.16
CA ILE A 89 14.71 10.92 -1.79
C ILE A 89 13.36 11.46 -1.35
N ASP A 90 13.33 12.73 -0.94
CA ASP A 90 12.09 13.44 -0.62
C ASP A 90 11.46 14.00 -1.89
N LEU A 91 10.18 13.68 -2.09
CA LEU A 91 9.36 14.23 -3.16
C LEU A 91 8.30 15.17 -2.56
N ASP A 92 8.02 16.29 -3.23
CA ASP A 92 7.06 17.29 -2.74
C ASP A 92 5.60 16.89 -2.97
N PHE A 93 5.29 15.65 -2.62
CA PHE A 93 3.99 15.02 -2.80
C PHE A 93 3.13 15.17 -1.55
N LYS A 94 2.07 15.99 -1.61
CA LYS A 94 1.28 16.38 -0.43
C LYS A 94 -0.12 15.80 -0.40
N SER A 95 -0.67 15.36 -1.54
CA SER A 95 -2.02 14.80 -1.61
C SER A 95 -2.02 13.49 -2.37
N ARG A 96 -2.90 12.55 -1.95
CA ARG A 96 -3.15 11.30 -2.69
C ARG A 96 -3.75 11.55 -4.07
N ASP A 97 -4.33 12.73 -4.32
CA ASP A 97 -4.85 13.10 -5.62
C ASP A 97 -3.74 13.21 -6.69
N GLU A 98 -2.50 13.43 -6.25
CA GLU A 98 -1.36 13.63 -7.13
C GLU A 98 -0.68 12.29 -7.52
N ILE A 99 -1.16 11.11 -7.08
CA ILE A 99 -0.41 9.82 -7.18
C ILE A 99 0.12 9.56 -8.59
N VAL A 100 -0.67 9.92 -9.60
CA VAL A 100 -0.27 9.78 -11.00
C VAL A 100 0.91 10.67 -11.35
N ASP A 101 0.99 11.88 -10.80
CA ASP A 101 2.11 12.79 -10.99
C ASP A 101 3.36 12.30 -10.27
N LEU A 102 3.23 11.77 -9.05
CA LEU A 102 4.31 11.07 -8.33
C LEU A 102 4.90 9.94 -9.19
N LEU A 103 4.04 9.06 -9.72
CA LEU A 103 4.46 7.94 -10.54
C LEU A 103 5.11 8.39 -11.86
N ARG A 104 4.57 9.45 -12.46
CA ARG A 104 5.10 10.04 -13.69
C ARG A 104 6.47 10.68 -13.48
N GLU A 105 6.67 11.40 -12.39
CA GLU A 105 7.96 11.98 -12.03
C GLU A 105 8.98 10.88 -11.71
N ALA A 106 8.60 9.93 -10.85
CA ALA A 106 9.47 8.83 -10.45
C ALA A 106 9.88 7.95 -11.64
N SER A 107 8.93 7.57 -12.50
CA SER A 107 9.23 6.78 -13.70
C SER A 107 10.13 7.53 -14.67
N ARG A 108 9.94 8.83 -14.90
CA ARG A 108 10.82 9.61 -15.79
C ARG A 108 12.25 9.72 -15.25
N ASN A 109 12.40 9.99 -13.97
CA ASN A 109 13.69 10.32 -13.38
C ASN A 109 14.50 9.07 -12.96
N LEU A 110 13.83 7.96 -12.66
CA LEU A 110 14.45 6.80 -12.00
C LEU A 110 14.34 5.50 -12.81
N ILE A 111 13.79 5.51 -14.03
CA ILE A 111 13.69 4.30 -14.88
C ILE A 111 15.05 3.66 -15.18
N TYR A 112 16.12 4.46 -15.30
CA TYR A 112 17.48 3.96 -15.53
C TYR A 112 18.28 3.78 -14.24
N SER A 113 17.64 3.96 -13.07
CA SER A 113 18.30 3.72 -11.79
C SER A 113 18.64 2.23 -11.66
N ARG A 114 19.87 1.95 -11.22
CA ARG A 114 20.29 0.60 -10.84
C ARG A 114 19.77 0.20 -9.46
N GLU A 115 19.26 1.15 -8.69
CA GLU A 115 18.66 0.90 -7.39
C GLU A 115 17.23 0.37 -7.54
N LYS A 116 16.83 -0.46 -6.59
CA LYS A 116 15.45 -0.87 -6.42
C LYS A 116 14.67 0.29 -5.80
N VAL A 117 13.78 0.89 -6.58
CA VAL A 117 12.97 2.04 -6.19
C VAL A 117 11.75 1.55 -5.41
N VAL A 118 11.68 1.90 -4.12
CA VAL A 118 10.55 1.57 -3.26
C VAL A 118 9.54 2.71 -3.29
N LEU A 119 8.37 2.41 -3.83
CA LEU A 119 7.21 3.28 -3.91
C LEU A 119 6.40 3.18 -2.61
N PRO A 120 6.07 4.31 -1.95
CA PRO A 120 5.24 4.33 -0.75
C PRO A 120 3.74 4.24 -1.10
N LEU A 121 3.38 3.31 -1.99
CA LEU A 121 2.01 3.09 -2.44
C LEU A 121 1.34 1.98 -1.64
N ILE A 122 0.14 2.28 -1.15
CA ILE A 122 -0.66 1.43 -0.28
C ILE A 122 -1.78 0.72 -1.06
N LEU A 123 -2.59 -0.09 -0.37
CA LEU A 123 -3.67 -0.86 -0.99
C LEU A 123 -4.64 0.04 -1.77
N ASP A 124 -5.11 1.10 -1.13
CA ASP A 124 -6.06 2.04 -1.69
C ASP A 124 -5.54 2.72 -2.97
N ASP A 125 -4.23 2.97 -3.06
CA ASP A 125 -3.60 3.55 -4.25
C ASP A 125 -3.60 2.57 -5.43
N ALA A 126 -3.32 1.29 -5.16
CA ALA A 126 -3.36 0.26 -6.20
C ALA A 126 -4.79 0.09 -6.76
N VAL A 127 -5.79 0.12 -5.88
CA VAL A 127 -7.21 0.03 -6.28
C VAL A 127 -7.64 1.29 -7.04
N SER A 128 -7.26 2.48 -6.60
CA SER A 128 -7.63 3.73 -7.29
C SER A 128 -7.03 3.80 -8.70
N LEU A 129 -5.78 3.36 -8.87
CA LEU A 129 -5.12 3.27 -10.19
C LEU A 129 -5.82 2.28 -11.13
N LEU A 130 -6.31 1.15 -10.61
CA LEU A 130 -7.13 0.22 -11.38
C LEU A 130 -8.45 0.86 -11.81
N LEU A 131 -9.19 1.45 -10.86
CA LEU A 131 -10.47 2.11 -11.16
C LEU A 131 -10.29 3.20 -12.20
N ARG A 132 -9.27 4.06 -12.02
CA ARG A 132 -8.88 5.06 -13.01
C ARG A 132 -8.69 4.42 -14.39
N SER A 133 -7.90 3.36 -14.48
CA SER A 133 -7.62 2.67 -15.75
C SER A 133 -8.88 2.13 -16.43
N ILE A 134 -9.83 1.60 -15.65
CA ILE A 134 -11.12 1.09 -16.15
C ILE A 134 -11.97 2.24 -16.71
N PHE A 135 -12.12 3.33 -15.96
CA PHE A 135 -13.00 4.43 -16.33
C PHE A 135 -12.43 5.36 -17.40
N THR A 136 -11.10 5.50 -17.47
CA THR A 136 -10.46 6.27 -18.55
C THR A 136 -10.26 5.44 -19.82
N GLY A 137 -10.30 4.10 -19.72
CA GLY A 137 -9.92 3.20 -20.80
C GLY A 137 -8.43 3.24 -21.17
N SER A 138 -7.59 3.93 -20.37
CA SER A 138 -6.14 4.06 -20.58
C SER A 138 -5.40 3.63 -19.31
N PRO A 139 -4.78 2.44 -19.29
CA PRO A 139 -3.98 1.98 -18.17
C PRO A 139 -2.60 2.65 -18.19
N ASP A 140 -2.55 3.92 -17.78
CA ASP A 140 -1.30 4.68 -17.71
C ASP A 140 -0.35 4.05 -16.68
N PHE A 141 -0.84 3.85 -15.46
CA PHE A 141 -0.11 3.23 -14.36
C PHE A 141 -0.97 2.19 -13.65
N LEU A 142 -0.37 1.03 -13.36
CA LEU A 142 -0.96 -0.02 -12.54
C LEU A 142 0.07 -0.55 -11.55
N ILE A 143 -0.39 -0.98 -10.37
CA ILE A 143 0.42 -1.74 -9.43
C ILE A 143 -0.12 -3.16 -9.37
N ILE A 144 0.64 -4.13 -9.86
CA ILE A 144 0.23 -5.54 -9.89
C ILE A 144 1.30 -6.34 -9.17
N SER A 145 0.89 -7.15 -8.18
CA SER A 145 1.84 -7.95 -7.38
C SER A 145 2.98 -7.10 -6.80
N GLY A 146 2.67 -5.87 -6.37
CA GLY A 146 3.67 -4.93 -5.86
C GLY A 146 4.66 -4.37 -6.88
N ARG A 147 4.43 -4.52 -8.19
CA ARG A 147 5.29 -4.01 -9.27
C ARG A 147 4.59 -2.91 -10.05
N LEU A 148 5.33 -1.90 -10.48
CA LEU A 148 4.81 -0.81 -11.29
C LEU A 148 4.76 -1.21 -12.77
N TYR A 149 3.61 -1.01 -13.39
CA TYR A 149 3.42 -1.11 -14.83
C TYR A 149 3.11 0.27 -15.38
N PHE A 150 3.89 0.71 -16.37
CA PHE A 150 3.64 1.94 -17.13
C PHE A 150 3.29 1.57 -18.57
N LEU A 151 2.11 1.98 -19.05
CA LEU A 151 1.57 1.58 -20.35
C LEU A 151 1.68 0.06 -20.57
N LEU A 152 1.32 -0.72 -19.54
CA LEU A 152 1.37 -2.18 -19.53
C LEU A 152 2.78 -2.80 -19.68
N ASN A 153 3.84 -2.01 -19.52
CA ASN A 153 5.20 -2.51 -19.42
C ASN A 153 5.66 -2.45 -17.97
N GLU A 154 6.14 -3.58 -17.45
CA GLU A 154 6.70 -3.64 -16.11
C GLU A 154 7.96 -2.78 -16.02
N LEU A 155 8.02 -1.91 -15.02
CA LEU A 155 9.23 -1.21 -14.61
C LEU A 155 9.86 -2.02 -13.47
N SER A 156 10.73 -2.97 -13.83
CA SER A 156 11.21 -4.05 -12.94
C SER A 156 12.01 -3.58 -11.72
N ASN A 157 12.53 -2.35 -11.76
CA ASN A 157 13.24 -1.73 -10.64
C ASN A 157 12.30 -1.02 -9.66
N PHE A 158 11.00 -0.87 -9.95
CA PHE A 158 10.03 -0.22 -9.06
C PHE A 158 9.17 -1.25 -8.33
N VAL A 159 9.12 -1.13 -7.00
CA VAL A 159 8.34 -2.03 -6.15
C VAL A 159 7.55 -1.27 -5.10
N ALA A 160 6.40 -1.79 -4.72
CA ALA A 160 5.50 -1.24 -3.70
C ALA A 160 5.23 -2.30 -2.62
N PRO A 161 6.06 -2.38 -1.56
CA PRO A 161 5.91 -3.36 -0.48
C PRO A 161 4.63 -3.20 0.36
N PHE A 162 3.99 -2.03 0.27
CA PHE A 162 2.88 -1.62 1.15
C PHE A 162 1.49 -1.88 0.54
N ILE A 163 1.41 -2.49 -0.64
CA ILE A 163 0.16 -2.67 -1.42
C ILE A 163 -0.94 -3.50 -0.74
N GLU A 164 -0.66 -4.11 0.42
CA GLU A 164 -1.67 -4.79 1.22
C GLU A 164 -2.03 -4.03 2.52
N ILE A 165 -1.50 -2.83 2.72
CA ILE A 165 -1.81 -1.98 3.87
C ILE A 165 -2.94 -1.01 3.47
N PRO A 166 -4.09 -1.02 4.15
CA PRO A 166 -5.15 -0.06 3.91
C PRO A 166 -4.88 1.25 4.65
N VAL A 167 -5.39 2.37 4.11
CA VAL A 167 -5.11 3.71 4.62
C VAL A 167 -5.55 3.91 6.07
N GLU A 168 -6.69 3.38 6.47
CA GLU A 168 -7.24 3.60 7.82
C GLU A 168 -6.40 2.94 8.93
N GLU A 169 -5.69 1.85 8.62
CA GLU A 169 -4.75 1.21 9.54
C GLU A 169 -3.51 2.09 9.78
N LEU A 170 -3.15 2.95 8.82
CA LEU A 170 -2.08 3.92 8.97
C LEU A 170 -2.59 5.20 9.65
N SER A 171 -3.75 5.70 9.23
CA SER A 171 -4.33 6.94 9.75
C SER A 171 -4.54 6.90 11.26
N VAL A 172 -4.95 5.74 11.81
CA VAL A 172 -5.11 5.60 13.27
C VAL A 172 -3.78 5.70 14.02
N LEU A 173 -2.68 5.23 13.43
CA LEU A 173 -1.33 5.35 14.01
C LEU A 173 -0.80 6.80 13.92
N CYS A 174 -1.36 7.61 13.03
CA CYS A 174 -1.04 9.04 12.88
C CYS A 174 -1.94 9.96 13.72
N GLY A 175 -2.81 9.42 14.58
CA GLY A 175 -3.73 10.23 15.38
C GLY A 175 -5.01 10.66 14.65
N GLY A 176 -5.34 10.02 13.52
CA GLY A 176 -6.66 10.13 12.90
C GLY A 176 -6.93 11.42 12.11
N SER A 177 -5.90 12.12 11.63
CA SER A 177 -6.11 13.26 10.74
C SER A 177 -6.73 12.79 9.42
N GLY A 178 -8.02 13.05 9.25
CA GLY A 178 -8.70 12.88 7.97
C GLY A 178 -8.04 13.77 6.92
N TYR A 179 -7.75 13.21 5.76
CA TYR A 179 -7.32 13.98 4.60
C TYR A 179 -8.53 14.23 3.71
N GLU A 180 -8.69 15.45 3.20
CA GLU A 180 -9.70 15.70 2.18
C GLU A 180 -9.25 15.01 0.89
N VAL A 181 -10.04 14.03 0.44
CA VAL A 181 -9.79 13.31 -0.81
C VAL A 181 -10.65 13.95 -1.91
N ARG A 182 -10.00 14.50 -2.94
CA ARG A 182 -10.69 15.14 -4.06
C ARG A 182 -10.69 14.28 -5.32
N ASP A 183 -9.73 13.36 -5.44
CA ASP A 183 -9.66 12.42 -6.55
C ASP A 183 -10.90 11.53 -6.58
N PRO A 184 -11.65 11.52 -7.70
CA PRO A 184 -12.90 10.78 -7.79
C PRO A 184 -12.68 9.27 -7.64
N TYR A 185 -11.55 8.73 -8.12
CA TYR A 185 -11.29 7.30 -8.02
C TYR A 185 -10.97 6.88 -6.59
N MET A 186 -10.27 7.72 -5.84
CA MET A 186 -10.02 7.50 -4.43
C MET A 186 -11.30 7.58 -3.59
N ARG A 187 -12.18 8.54 -3.89
CA ARG A 187 -13.51 8.57 -3.27
C ARG A 187 -14.31 7.30 -3.54
N MET A 188 -14.26 6.78 -4.77
CA MET A 188 -14.88 5.49 -5.09
C MET A 188 -14.28 4.34 -4.27
N VAL A 189 -12.97 4.35 -4.02
CA VAL A 189 -12.32 3.33 -3.16
C VAL A 189 -12.89 3.38 -1.74
N GLU A 190 -13.04 4.57 -1.18
CA GLU A 190 -13.60 4.79 0.16
C GLU A 190 -15.06 4.34 0.22
N GLU A 191 -15.89 4.79 -0.72
CA GLU A 191 -17.32 4.43 -0.80
C GLU A 191 -17.51 2.92 -0.96
N LEU A 192 -16.71 2.26 -1.81
CA LEU A 192 -16.77 0.80 -1.98
C LEU A 192 -16.43 0.06 -0.68
N GLU A 193 -15.41 0.49 0.05
CA GLU A 193 -15.02 -0.13 1.32
C GLU A 193 -16.04 0.10 2.43
N GLU A 194 -16.69 1.25 2.45
CA GLU A 194 -17.79 1.54 3.38
C GLU A 194 -18.99 0.62 3.17
N GLU A 195 -19.39 0.44 1.91
CA GLU A 195 -20.50 -0.44 1.53
C GLU A 195 -20.14 -1.93 1.68
N SER A 196 -18.89 -2.30 1.41
CA SER A 196 -18.42 -3.68 1.45
C SER A 196 -17.02 -3.80 2.07
N PRO A 197 -16.93 -3.97 3.40
CA PRO A 197 -15.66 -4.11 4.09
C PRO A 197 -14.80 -5.25 3.53
N GLY A 198 -13.56 -4.93 3.15
CA GLY A 198 -12.61 -5.87 2.54
C GLY A 198 -12.64 -5.94 1.02
N ILE A 199 -13.50 -5.18 0.34
CA ILE A 199 -13.57 -5.16 -1.13
C ILE A 199 -12.24 -4.76 -1.78
N ARG A 200 -11.47 -3.87 -1.16
CA ARG A 200 -10.14 -3.46 -1.66
C ARG A 200 -9.19 -4.65 -1.76
N PHE A 201 -9.21 -5.55 -0.78
CA PHE A 201 -8.43 -6.80 -0.85
C PHE A 201 -8.94 -7.72 -1.95
N ASN A 202 -10.26 -7.84 -2.14
CA ASN A 202 -10.83 -8.64 -3.22
C ASN A 202 -10.41 -8.11 -4.59
N ILE A 203 -10.40 -6.79 -4.78
CA ILE A 203 -9.95 -6.14 -6.01
C ILE A 203 -8.45 -6.39 -6.23
N LEU A 204 -7.61 -6.24 -5.19
CA LEU A 204 -6.19 -6.55 -5.29
C LEU A 204 -5.97 -8.02 -5.73
N ARG A 205 -6.68 -8.99 -5.11
CA ARG A 205 -6.58 -10.40 -5.49
C ARG A 205 -7.11 -10.65 -6.90
N PHE A 206 -8.12 -9.91 -7.35
CA PHE A 206 -8.60 -9.97 -8.73
C PHE A 206 -7.52 -9.54 -9.72
N MET A 207 -6.77 -8.48 -9.44
CA MET A 207 -5.65 -8.01 -10.28
C MET A 207 -4.52 -9.04 -10.42
N GLU A 208 -4.41 -9.99 -9.50
CA GLU A 208 -3.41 -11.06 -9.53
C GLU A 208 -3.86 -12.27 -10.35
N ARG A 209 -5.12 -12.33 -10.79
CA ARG A 209 -5.64 -13.50 -11.52
C ARG A 209 -5.06 -13.60 -12.91
N ALA A 210 -4.69 -14.82 -13.31
CA ALA A 210 -4.17 -15.08 -14.66
C ALA A 210 -5.11 -14.64 -15.79
N ASP A 211 -6.43 -14.74 -15.60
CA ASP A 211 -7.42 -14.24 -16.58
C ASP A 211 -7.31 -12.72 -16.78
N PHE A 212 -7.21 -11.97 -15.67
CA PHE A 212 -7.05 -10.53 -15.70
C PHE A 212 -5.72 -10.15 -16.36
N LEU A 213 -4.62 -10.78 -15.95
CA LEU A 213 -3.30 -10.52 -16.54
C LEU A 213 -3.29 -10.82 -18.04
N ARG A 214 -3.96 -11.88 -18.49
CA ARG A 214 -4.13 -12.17 -19.92
C ARG A 214 -4.95 -11.10 -20.63
N ALA A 215 -6.08 -10.69 -20.05
CA ALA A 215 -6.92 -9.64 -20.62
C ALA A 215 -6.18 -8.31 -20.76
N MET A 216 -5.29 -8.00 -19.82
CA MET A 216 -4.41 -6.82 -19.86
C MET A 216 -3.17 -6.99 -20.76
N GLY A 217 -2.99 -8.14 -21.42
CA GLY A 217 -1.82 -8.41 -22.26
C GLY A 217 -0.51 -8.63 -21.48
N LEU A 218 -0.58 -8.87 -20.17
CA LEU A 218 0.56 -9.07 -19.26
C LEU A 218 0.91 -10.56 -19.07
N GLY A 219 -0.01 -11.48 -19.39
CA GLY A 219 0.10 -12.91 -19.05
C GLY A 219 1.02 -13.77 -19.92
N ASN A 220 1.69 -13.23 -20.94
CA ASN A 220 2.59 -13.98 -21.83
C ASN A 220 3.74 -13.09 -22.32
N ARG A 221 4.76 -12.88 -21.48
CA ARG A 221 6.11 -12.59 -21.97
C ARG A 221 7.03 -13.62 -21.34
N LYS A 222 7.28 -14.71 -22.09
CA LYS A 222 8.39 -15.63 -21.82
C LYS A 222 9.70 -14.92 -22.07
#